data_AF-A0A527XJ78-F1
#
_entry.id   AF-A0A527XJ78-F1
#
_cell.length_a   1.000
_cell.length_b   1.000
_cell.length_c   1.000
_cell.angle_alpha   90.00
_cell.angle_beta   90.00
_cell.angle_gamma   90.00
#
_symmetry.space_group_name_H-M   'P 1'
#
loop_
_entity.id
_entity.type
_entity.pdbx_description
1 polymer ?
#
loop_
_entity_poly.entity_id
_entity_poly.type
_entity_poly.pdbx_seq_one_letter_code
_entity_poly.pdbx_strand_id
1 'polypeptide(L)' 'MDQITTNPIVIGIDAGGTMTDTILVDQDGHFKIGKSATTPKNEAEGFLASAEDAADAWGI' A
#
# COMPACT_ATOMS: atom_id res chain seq x y z
N MET A 1 21.13 -8.35 -16.01
CA MET A 1 19.70 -8.12 -15.77
C MET A 1 19.61 -6.86 -14.98
N ASP A 2 19.14 -5.78 -15.60
CA ASP A 2 18.94 -4.51 -14.90
C ASP A 2 17.85 -4.75 -13.85
N GLN A 3 18.18 -4.52 -12.59
CA GLN A 3 17.17 -4.44 -11.54
C GLN A 3 16.42 -3.15 -11.81
N ILE A 4 15.23 -3.22 -12.40
CA ILE A 4 14.36 -2.05 -12.51
C ILE A 4 13.99 -1.69 -11.06
N THR A 5 14.72 -0.75 -10.46
CA THR A 5 14.34 -0.13 -9.19
C THR A 5 13.08 0.68 -9.46
N THR A 6 11.93 0.04 -9.27
CA THR A 6 10.61 0.66 -9.37
C THR A 6 10.39 1.44 -8.08
N ASN A 7 10.71 2.73 -8.10
CA ASN A 7 10.49 3.62 -6.96
C ASN A 7 9.02 4.07 -6.99
N PRO A 8 8.19 3.72 -6.00
CA PRO A 8 6.82 4.22 -5.95
C PRO A 8 6.83 5.74 -5.78
N ILE A 9 5.99 6.42 -6.57
CA ILE A 9 5.89 7.89 -6.51
C ILE A 9 4.54 8.35 -5.96
N VAL A 10 3.52 7.48 -5.98
CA VAL A 10 2.18 7.77 -5.48
C VAL A 10 1.72 6.65 -4.56
N ILE A 11 1.15 7.05 -3.41
CA ILE A 11 0.41 6.19 -2.51
C ILE A 11 -1.03 6.71 -2.41
N GLY A 12 -2.00 5.83 -2.62
CA GLY A 12 -3.42 6.09 -2.37
C GLY A 12 -3.92 5.14 -1.28
N ILE A 13 -4.66 5.67 -0.30
CA ILE A 13 -5.21 4.88 0.81
C ILE A 13 -6.69 5.19 0.97
N ASP A 14 -7.50 4.14 1.04
CA ASP A 14 -8.91 4.18 1.40
C ASP A 14 -9.10 3.46 2.74
N ALA A 15 -9.51 4.19 3.77
CA ALA A 15 -9.64 3.69 5.14
C ALA A 15 -11.09 3.75 5.63
N GLY A 16 -11.39 2.93 6.64
CA GLY A 16 -12.74 2.83 7.21
C GLY A 16 -13.44 1.53 6.82
N GLY A 17 -14.74 1.45 7.05
CA GLY A 17 -15.52 0.24 6.74
C GLY A 17 -14.97 -1.03 7.41
N THR A 18 -14.83 -2.10 6.63
CA THR A 18 -14.27 -3.39 7.12
C THR A 18 -12.77 -3.51 6.88
N MET A 19 -12.27 -2.93 5.78
CA MET A 19 -10.90 -3.10 5.31
C MET A 19 -10.33 -1.74 4.93
N THR A 20 -9.03 -1.56 5.19
CA THR A 20 -8.24 -0.44 4.69
C THR A 20 -7.43 -0.93 3.51
N ASP A 21 -7.56 -0.26 2.37
CA ASP A 21 -6.94 -0.62 1.10
C ASP A 21 -5.86 0.41 0.74
N THR A 22 -4.70 -0.05 0.25
CA THR A 22 -3.60 0.81 -0.22
C THR A 22 -3.23 0.45 -1.65
N ILE A 23 -2.97 1.46 -2.47
CA ILE A 23 -2.36 1.30 -3.79
C ILE A 23 -1.05 2.09 -3.86
N LEU A 24 0.02 1.41 -4.28
CA LEU A 24 1.29 2.01 -4.65
C LEU A 24 1.37 2.08 -6.17
N VAL A 25 1.92 3.15 -6.73
CA VAL A 25 2.09 3.32 -8.18
C VAL A 25 3.49 3.86 -8.48
N ASP A 26 4.19 3.25 -9.44
CA ASP A 26 5.49 3.73 -9.93
C ASP A 26 5.36 4.70 -11.11
N GLN A 27 6.48 5.22 -11.59
CA GLN A 27 6.54 6.17 -12.71
C GLN A 27 6.04 5.61 -14.05
N ASP A 28 6.07 4.28 -14.22
CA ASP A 28 5.67 3.58 -15.43
C ASP A 28 4.20 3.12 -15.37
N GLY A 29 3.53 3.38 -14.24
CA GLY A 29 2.13 3.03 -13.99
C GLY A 29 1.93 1.60 -13.52
N HIS A 30 2.99 0.85 -13.17
CA HIS A 30 2.81 -0.40 -12.45
C HIS A 30 2.27 -0.10 -11.06
N PHE A 31 1.57 -1.07 -10.47
CA PHE A 31 0.99 -0.91 -9.15
C PHE A 31 0.97 -2.21 -8.34
N LYS A 32 0.87 -2.05 -7.01
CA LYS A 32 0.58 -3.11 -6.05
C LYS A 32 -0.49 -2.62 -5.09
N ILE A 33 -1.23 -3.58 -4.57
CA ILE A 33 -2.32 -3.35 -3.63
C ILE A 33 -1.92 -4.01 -2.33
N GLY A 34 -2.13 -3.30 -1.23
CA GLY A 34 -2.11 -3.85 0.12
C GLY A 34 -3.46 -3.71 0.79
N LYS A 35 -3.75 -4.59 1.75
CA LYS A 35 -5.03 -4.65 2.42
C LYS A 35 -4.87 -5.09 3.86
N SER A 36 -5.49 -4.36 4.78
CA SER A 36 -5.56 -4.73 6.19
C SER A 36 -6.99 -4.60 6.72
N ALA A 37 -7.29 -5.27 7.84
CA ALA A 37 -8.54 -5.01 8.55
C ALA A 37 -8.52 -3.60 9.12
N THR A 38 -9.62 -2.85 8.97
CA THR A 38 -9.72 -1.51 9.53
C THR A 38 -9.64 -1.56 11.05
N THR A 39 -8.94 -0.59 11.64
CA THR A 39 -8.78 -0.40 13.08
C THR A 39 -9.55 0.85 13.55
N PRO A 40 -10.88 0.80 13.78
CA PRO A 40 -11.70 2.00 13.93
C PRO A 40 -11.38 2.82 15.20
N LYS A 41 -10.71 2.20 16.17
CA LYS A 41 -10.24 2.88 17.39
C LYS A 41 -8.97 3.70 17.14
N ASN A 42 -8.20 3.36 16.12
CA ASN A 42 -6.96 4.00 15.73
C ASN A 42 -6.66 3.69 14.26
N GLU A 43 -7.20 4.48 13.34
CA GLU A 43 -7.09 4.22 11.89
C GLU A 43 -5.63 4.24 11.39
N ALA A 44 -4.72 4.89 12.13
CA ALA A 44 -3.30 4.89 11.81
C ALA A 44 -2.70 3.47 11.78
N GLU A 45 -3.19 2.55 12.62
CA GLU A 45 -2.75 1.15 12.61
C GLU A 45 -3.14 0.44 11.31
N GLY A 46 -4.39 0.60 10.87
CA GLY A 46 -4.89 0.05 9.60
C GLY A 46 -4.17 0.64 8.40
N PHE A 47 -3.93 1.95 8.42
CA PHE A 47 -3.12 2.68 7.43
C PHE A 47 -1.72 2.08 7.26
N LEU A 48 -1.00 1.91 8.37
CA LEU A 48 0.36 1.38 8.35
C LEU A 48 0.35 -0.09 7.90
N ALA A 49 -0.56 -0.90 8.44
CA ALA A 49 -0.65 -2.31 8.08
C ALA A 49 -0.99 -2.52 6.60
N SER A 50 -1.88 -1.71 6.01
CA SER A 50 -2.21 -1.82 4.58
C SER A 50 -1.07 -1.31 3.69
N ALA A 51 -0.33 -0.30 4.14
CA ALA A 51 0.85 0.20 3.43
C ALA A 51 2.03 -0.79 3.48
N GLU A 52 2.26 -1.42 4.63
CA GLU A 52 3.25 -2.49 4.79
C GLU A 52 2.92 -3.68 3.89
N ASP A 53 1.67 -4.14 3.85
CA ASP A 53 1.23 -5.22 2.95
C ASP A 53 1.45 -4.87 1.47
N ALA A 54 1.22 -3.61 1.07
CA ALA A 54 1.49 -3.15 -0.29
C ALA A 54 2.99 -3.11 -0.61
N ALA A 55 3.81 -2.67 0.34
CA ALA A 55 5.27 -2.61 0.22
C ALA A 55 5.88 -4.01 0.14
N ASP A 56 5.44 -4.94 0.99
CA ASP A 56 5.82 -6.35 0.97
C ASP A 56 5.47 -7.01 -0.37
N ALA A 57 4.27 -6.73 -0.89
CA ALA A 57 3.83 -7.22 -2.20
C ALA A 57 4.65 -6.65 -3.38
N TRP A 58 5.28 -5.49 -3.19
CA TRP A 58 6.23 -4.89 -4.12
C TRP A 58 7.65 -5.42 -3.95
N GLY A 59 8.04 -5.75 -2.72
CA GLY A 59 9.39 -6.16 -2.35
C GLY A 59 10.32 -4.98 -2.01
N ILE A 60 9.78 -3.92 -1.39
CA ILE A 60 10.52 -2.74 -0.94
C ILE A 60 10.56 -2.61 0.58
#